data_AF-A0A350J3M8-F1
#
_entry.id   AF-A0A350J3M8-F1
#
_cell.length_a   1.000
_cell.length_b   1.000
_cell.length_c   1.000
_cell.angle_alpha   90.00
_cell.angle_beta   90.00
_cell.angle_gamma   90.00
#
_symmetry.space_group_name_H-M   'P 1'
#
loop_
_entity.id
_entity.type
_entity.pdbx_description
1 polymer ?
#
loop_
_entity_poly.entity_id
_entity_poly.type
_entity_poly.pdbx_seq_one_letter_code
_entity_poly.pdbx_strand_id
1 'polypeptide(L)'
;MVVNGMEVNGQQENIEAGVSGKEIYRVAHPALDQCIDLSDHDLRQDKQQHLFSTHFSVNKHWLLSEHQTKTGVALIPGTGIVELMRAAYTEHCTRASEDHNRKAVTAIALTDIQFLSAFQLENEDGQHKDRDLHIRVEGDEQQANLTLYSESDEMPHAIGQARVLNAPPSL
;
A
#
# COMPACT_ATOMS: atom_id res chain seq x y z
N MET A 1 -36.71 7.65 2.00
CA MET A 1 -36.00 7.69 0.70
C MET A 1 -34.88 6.68 0.83
N VAL A 2 -35.10 5.47 0.30
CA VAL A 2 -34.15 4.36 0.39
C VAL A 2 -33.18 4.53 -0.79
N VAL A 3 -31.89 4.63 -0.50
CA VAL A 3 -30.86 4.58 -1.55
C VAL A 3 -30.34 3.16 -1.56
N ASN A 4 -30.58 2.46 -2.66
CA ASN A 4 -30.27 1.05 -2.85
C ASN A 4 -28.75 0.81 -2.76
N GLY A 5 -28.38 -0.23 -2.02
CA GLY A 5 -27.04 -0.78 -2.00
C GLY A 5 -26.65 -1.28 -3.40
N MET A 6 -25.42 -0.96 -3.79
CA MET A 6 -24.79 -1.53 -4.98
C MET A 6 -24.05 -2.79 -4.53
N GLU A 7 -24.58 -3.96 -4.90
CA GLU A 7 -23.88 -5.23 -4.74
C GLU A 7 -22.66 -5.26 -5.66
N VAL A 8 -21.48 -5.43 -5.07
CA VAL A 8 -20.23 -5.68 -5.81
C VAL A 8 -19.97 -7.17 -5.72
N ASN A 9 -20.30 -7.90 -6.78
CA ASN A 9 -20.15 -9.35 -6.88
C ASN A 9 -18.68 -9.75 -7.04
N GLY A 10 -18.21 -10.59 -6.11
CA GLY A 10 -17.39 -11.76 -6.42
C GLY A 10 -15.88 -11.55 -6.53
N GLN A 11 -15.19 -11.57 -5.38
CA GLN A 11 -14.01 -12.40 -5.08
C GLN A 11 -13.45 -11.94 -3.73
N GLN A 12 -14.01 -12.53 -2.68
CA GLN A 12 -13.64 -12.25 -1.30
C GLN A 12 -13.18 -13.58 -0.71
N GLU A 13 -11.99 -14.04 -1.10
CA GLU A 13 -11.38 -15.20 -0.45
C GLU A 13 -9.95 -14.85 -0.01
N ASN A 14 -9.76 -14.91 1.31
CA ASN A 14 -8.54 -14.75 2.10
C ASN A 14 -8.02 -13.32 2.32
N ILE A 15 -8.85 -12.49 2.93
CA ILE A 15 -8.34 -11.47 3.85
C ILE A 15 -8.29 -12.13 5.23
N GLU A 16 -7.10 -12.13 5.85
CA GLU A 16 -6.80 -12.72 7.15
C GLU A 16 -7.91 -12.49 8.20
N ALA A 17 -8.06 -13.45 9.12
CA ALA A 17 -9.08 -13.51 10.17
C ALA A 17 -9.11 -12.28 11.14
N GLY A 18 -8.28 -11.26 10.93
CA GLY A 18 -8.23 -10.00 11.68
C GLY A 18 -8.98 -8.81 11.05
N VAL A 19 -9.59 -8.95 9.87
CA VAL A 19 -10.24 -7.81 9.16
C VAL A 19 -11.76 -7.72 9.39
N SER A 20 -12.36 -8.69 10.09
CA SER A 20 -13.79 -8.65 10.39
C SER A 20 -14.14 -7.43 11.26
N GLY A 21 -14.88 -6.47 10.69
CA GLY A 21 -15.34 -5.26 11.37
C GLY A 21 -14.43 -4.03 11.26
N LYS A 22 -13.33 -4.10 10.49
CA LYS A 22 -12.46 -2.93 10.24
C LYS A 22 -12.99 -2.06 9.10
N GLU A 23 -12.83 -0.74 9.21
CA GLU A 23 -13.26 0.20 8.16
C GLU A 23 -12.35 0.10 6.93
N ILE A 24 -12.97 0.10 5.74
CA ILE A 24 -12.30 0.03 4.43
C ILE A 24 -12.51 1.37 3.73
N TYR A 25 -11.40 2.00 3.33
CA TYR A 25 -11.39 3.29 2.65
C TYR A 25 -10.83 3.15 1.24
N ARG A 26 -11.37 3.90 0.29
CA ARG A 26 -10.71 4.10 -1.01
C ARG A 26 -9.53 5.04 -0.87
N VAL A 27 -8.48 4.78 -1.64
CA VAL A 27 -7.31 5.66 -1.72
C VAL A 27 -7.36 6.45 -3.02
N ALA A 28 -7.01 7.73 -2.96
CA ALA A 28 -7.05 8.62 -4.12
C ALA A 28 -5.82 8.46 -5.05
N HIS A 29 -4.91 7.54 -4.74
CA HIS A 29 -3.66 7.35 -5.46
C HIS A 29 -3.83 6.34 -6.62
N PRO A 30 -3.37 6.63 -7.85
CA PRO A 30 -3.57 5.74 -9.01
C PRO A 30 -2.95 4.33 -8.90
N ALA A 31 -2.06 4.13 -7.93
CA ALA A 31 -1.38 2.86 -7.68
C ALA A 31 -1.81 2.18 -6.37
N LEU A 32 -2.86 2.69 -5.70
CA LEU A 32 -3.42 2.11 -4.47
C LEU A 32 -4.95 2.10 -4.57
N ASP A 33 -5.56 0.93 -4.43
CA ASP A 33 -7.02 0.80 -4.53
C ASP A 33 -7.71 1.15 -3.20
N GLN A 34 -7.22 0.55 -2.11
CA GLN A 34 -7.89 0.62 -0.82
C GLN A 34 -6.91 0.64 0.37
N CYS A 35 -7.43 1.07 1.51
CA CYS A 35 -6.78 1.13 2.81
C CYS A 35 -7.70 0.53 3.87
N ILE A 36 -7.14 -0.26 4.77
CA ILE A 36 -7.81 -0.79 5.97
C ILE A 36 -7.09 -0.23 7.18
N ASP A 37 -7.83 0.34 8.12
CA ASP A 37 -7.27 0.74 9.43
C ASP A 37 -7.19 -0.50 10.34
N LEU A 38 -5.97 -0.87 10.70
CA LEU A 38 -5.68 -2.01 11.56
C LEU A 38 -5.33 -1.58 12.99
N SER A 39 -5.31 -0.28 13.27
CA SER A 39 -4.97 0.26 14.59
C SER A 39 -5.83 -0.39 15.68
N ASP A 40 -5.18 -0.75 16.79
CA ASP A 40 -5.84 -1.26 17.99
C ASP A 40 -5.84 -0.15 19.04
N HIS A 41 -6.98 0.54 19.15
CA HIS A 41 -7.15 1.65 20.09
C HIS A 41 -7.39 1.19 21.54
N ASP A 42 -7.58 -0.10 21.79
CA ASP A 42 -7.82 -0.64 23.13
C ASP A 42 -6.50 -0.96 23.87
N LEU A 43 -5.41 -1.13 23.13
CA LEU A 43 -4.07 -1.32 23.68
C LEU A 43 -3.40 0.05 23.87
N ARG A 44 -2.84 0.32 25.05
CA ARG A 44 -2.14 1.58 25.42
C ARG A 44 -0.83 1.85 24.65
N GLN A 45 -0.67 1.25 23.48
CA GLN A 45 0.40 1.54 22.54
C GLN A 45 -0.29 2.19 21.34
N ASP A 46 -0.25 3.52 21.26
CA ASP A 46 -0.73 4.32 20.11
C ASP A 46 0.11 4.04 18.86
N LYS A 47 0.10 2.80 18.39
CA LYS A 47 0.71 2.40 17.13
C LYS A 47 -0.39 2.38 16.10
N GLN A 48 -0.38 3.38 15.24
CA GLN A 48 -1.29 3.42 14.10
C GLN A 48 -0.80 2.42 13.07
N GLN A 49 -1.74 1.69 12.49
CA GLN A 49 -1.45 0.69 11.49
C GLN A 49 -2.44 0.79 10.35
N HIS A 50 -1.92 0.90 9.13
CA HIS A 50 -2.73 0.91 7.92
C HIS A 50 -2.25 -0.19 6.97
N LEU A 51 -3.18 -0.91 6.36
CA LEU A 51 -2.93 -1.87 5.30
C LEU A 51 -3.47 -1.33 3.98
N PHE A 52 -2.57 -0.99 3.07
CA PHE A 52 -2.92 -0.60 1.71
C PHE A 52 -2.91 -1.82 0.81
N SER A 53 -3.79 -1.87 -0.18
CA SER A 53 -3.79 -2.95 -1.17
C SER A 53 -4.19 -2.49 -2.56
N THR A 54 -3.69 -3.21 -3.55
CA THR A 54 -3.98 -3.00 -4.97
C THR A 54 -4.08 -4.34 -5.68
N HIS A 55 -5.11 -4.50 -6.51
CA HIS A 55 -5.28 -5.67 -7.36
C HIS A 55 -4.58 -5.46 -8.70
N PHE A 56 -3.31 -5.84 -8.77
CA PHE A 56 -2.45 -5.57 -9.92
C PHE A 56 -2.80 -6.42 -11.13
N SER A 57 -2.86 -5.76 -12.28
CA SER A 57 -3.17 -6.32 -13.58
C SER A 57 -2.40 -5.58 -14.67
N VAL A 58 -1.86 -6.30 -15.65
CA VAL A 58 -1.21 -5.70 -16.83
C VAL A 58 -2.15 -4.78 -17.61
N ASN A 59 -3.45 -5.07 -17.61
CA ASN A 59 -4.45 -4.30 -18.36
C ASN A 59 -4.82 -2.96 -17.71
N LYS A 60 -4.67 -2.88 -16.38
CA LYS A 60 -5.04 -1.69 -15.58
C LYS A 60 -3.84 -0.84 -15.21
N HIS A 61 -2.68 -1.47 -15.01
CA HIS A 61 -1.53 -0.82 -14.40
C HIS A 61 -0.40 -0.65 -15.42
N TRP A 62 -0.23 0.59 -15.86
CA TRP A 62 0.82 1.01 -16.78
C TRP A 62 2.21 0.52 -16.34
N LEU A 63 2.47 0.58 -15.03
CA LEU A 63 3.70 0.13 -14.36
C LEU A 63 4.09 -1.31 -14.71
N LEU A 64 3.11 -2.20 -14.90
CA LEU A 64 3.33 -3.60 -15.28
C LEU A 64 3.31 -3.79 -16.79
N SER A 65 2.48 -3.04 -17.51
CA SER A 65 2.38 -3.13 -18.97
C SER A 65 3.68 -2.75 -19.68
N GLU A 66 4.44 -1.80 -19.14
CA GLU A 66 5.69 -1.32 -19.76
C GLU A 66 6.94 -2.03 -19.25
N HIS A 67 6.86 -2.73 -18.12
CA HIS A 67 8.02 -3.36 -17.49
C HIS A 67 7.92 -4.88 -17.55
N GLN A 68 8.09 -5.39 -18.78
CA GLN A 68 8.04 -6.82 -19.09
C GLN A 68 9.40 -7.36 -19.53
N THR A 69 9.72 -8.58 -19.11
CA THR A 69 10.89 -9.31 -19.61
C THR A 69 10.66 -9.79 -21.05
N LYS A 70 11.74 -10.25 -21.71
CA LYS A 70 11.63 -10.89 -23.03
C LYS A 70 10.79 -12.17 -23.03
N THR A 71 10.62 -12.81 -21.88
CA THR A 71 9.78 -14.00 -21.72
C THR A 71 8.34 -13.66 -21.38
N GLY A 72 7.97 -12.37 -21.40
CA GLY A 72 6.61 -11.93 -21.15
C GLY A 72 6.21 -11.92 -19.68
N VAL A 73 7.17 -11.95 -18.74
CA VAL A 73 6.87 -11.76 -17.30
C VAL A 73 6.76 -10.27 -17.02
N ALA A 74 5.65 -9.83 -16.45
CA ALA A 74 5.48 -8.45 -16.02
C ALA A 74 5.92 -8.30 -14.56
N LEU A 75 6.75 -7.30 -14.26
CA LEU A 75 7.25 -7.09 -12.91
C LEU A 75 7.27 -5.61 -12.54
N ILE A 76 7.02 -5.30 -11.26
CA ILE A 76 7.15 -3.93 -10.78
C ILE A 76 8.65 -3.59 -10.70
N PRO A 77 9.15 -2.52 -11.35
CA PRO A 77 10.53 -2.08 -11.19
C PRO A 77 10.78 -1.59 -9.76
N GLY A 78 12.04 -1.62 -9.30
CA GLY A 78 12.40 -1.15 -7.95
C GLY A 78 11.92 0.28 -7.66
N THR A 79 11.94 1.17 -8.64
CA THR A 79 11.38 2.53 -8.52
C THR A 79 9.87 2.55 -8.34
N GLY A 80 9.14 1.59 -8.92
CA GLY A 80 7.70 1.42 -8.70
C GLY A 80 7.39 0.99 -7.27
N ILE A 81 8.21 0.12 -6.68
CA ILE A 81 8.11 -0.23 -5.26
C ILE A 81 8.35 1.00 -4.37
N VAL A 82 9.37 1.81 -4.69
CA VAL A 82 9.65 3.06 -3.95
C VAL A 82 8.45 4.01 -4.01
N GLU A 83 7.82 4.16 -5.18
CA GLU A 83 6.63 5.00 -5.35
C GLU A 83 5.43 4.48 -4.55
N LEU A 84 5.20 3.17 -4.57
CA LEU A 84 4.16 2.51 -3.78
C LEU A 84 4.35 2.76 -2.28
N MET A 85 5.58 2.59 -1.78
CA MET A 85 5.95 2.89 -0.40
C MET A 85 5.74 4.37 -0.06
N ARG A 86 6.16 5.28 -0.95
CA ARG A 86 5.96 6.73 -0.80
C ARG A 86 4.48 7.08 -0.71
N ALA A 87 3.67 6.53 -1.60
CA ALA A 87 2.23 6.77 -1.67
C ALA A 87 1.51 6.26 -0.42
N ALA A 88 1.80 5.02 -0.02
CA ALA A 88 1.20 4.41 1.18
C ALA A 88 1.51 5.21 2.44
N TYR A 89 2.77 5.62 2.63
CA TYR A 89 3.14 6.42 3.79
C TYR A 89 2.51 7.83 3.78
N THR A 90 2.44 8.47 2.62
CA THR A 90 1.78 9.79 2.49
C THR A 90 0.29 9.70 2.87
N GLU A 91 -0.39 8.64 2.43
CA GLU A 91 -1.79 8.39 2.77
C GLU A 91 -1.95 8.04 4.26
N HIS A 92 -1.03 7.24 4.82
CA HIS A 92 -0.97 6.93 6.25
C HIS A 92 -0.86 8.22 7.08
N CYS A 93 0.07 9.12 6.77
CA CYS A 93 0.22 10.40 7.48
C CYS A 93 -1.06 11.25 7.42
N THR A 94 -1.75 11.24 6.28
CA THR A 94 -2.99 12.00 6.10
C THR A 94 -4.12 11.47 7.00
N ARG A 95 -4.16 10.15 7.25
CA ARG A 95 -5.16 9.52 8.14
C ARG A 95 -4.78 9.56 9.60
N ALA A 96 -3.48 9.42 9.88
CA ALA A 96 -2.91 9.46 11.20
C ALA A 96 -3.05 10.82 11.87
N SER A 97 -3.17 11.91 11.10
CA SER A 97 -3.23 13.26 11.63
C SER A 97 -4.62 13.62 12.16
N GLU A 98 -4.69 13.99 13.44
CA GLU A 98 -5.91 14.53 14.05
C GLU A 98 -6.22 15.97 13.59
N ASP A 99 -5.20 16.69 13.11
CA ASP A 99 -5.33 18.05 12.62
C ASP A 99 -5.75 18.07 11.14
N HIS A 100 -7.05 18.23 10.92
CA HIS A 100 -7.65 18.32 9.59
C HIS A 100 -7.22 19.58 8.81
N ASN A 101 -6.55 20.54 9.45
CA ASN A 101 -5.97 21.72 8.81
C ASN A 101 -4.47 21.57 8.51
N ARG A 102 -3.85 20.45 8.88
CA ARG A 102 -2.43 20.22 8.63
C ARG A 102 -2.17 20.19 7.14
N LYS A 103 -1.13 20.93 6.74
CA LYS A 103 -0.66 20.95 5.35
C LYS A 103 -0.20 19.54 4.96
N ALA A 104 -0.63 19.07 3.79
CA ALA A 104 -0.25 17.77 3.27
C ALA A 104 1.26 17.54 3.36
N VAL A 105 1.68 16.32 3.70
CA VAL A 105 3.10 15.95 3.76
C VAL A 105 3.74 16.20 2.39
N THR A 106 4.63 17.18 2.30
CA THR A 106 5.24 17.58 1.02
C THR A 106 6.60 16.92 0.77
N ALA A 107 7.24 16.38 1.80
CA ALA A 107 8.55 15.75 1.70
C ALA A 107 8.69 14.62 2.73
N ILE A 108 9.14 13.47 2.25
CA ILE A 108 9.46 12.30 3.07
C ILE A 108 10.86 11.81 2.73
N ALA A 109 11.50 11.12 3.66
CA ALA A 109 12.66 10.30 3.41
C ALA A 109 12.24 8.84 3.48
N LEU A 110 12.60 8.06 2.47
CA LEU A 110 12.57 6.60 2.53
C LEU A 110 14.00 6.12 2.77
N THR A 111 14.20 5.37 3.85
CA THR A 111 15.50 4.88 4.29
C THR A 111 15.48 3.37 4.45
N ASP A 112 16.67 2.76 4.39
CA ASP A 112 16.87 1.32 4.60
C ASP A 112 15.97 0.42 3.75
N ILE A 113 15.69 0.86 2.51
CA ILE A 113 14.91 0.08 1.56
C ILE A 113 15.70 -1.15 1.14
N GLN A 114 15.11 -2.32 1.34
CA GLN A 114 15.66 -3.60 0.89
C GLN A 114 14.67 -4.28 -0.04
N PHE A 115 15.13 -4.68 -1.22
CA PHE A 115 14.37 -5.48 -2.18
C PHE A 115 14.74 -6.94 -1.98
N LEU A 116 13.77 -7.72 -1.50
CA LEU A 116 13.98 -9.12 -1.09
C LEU A 116 13.53 -10.10 -2.16
N SER A 117 12.45 -9.78 -2.87
CA SER A 117 11.96 -10.56 -4.01
C SER A 117 11.20 -9.67 -4.99
N ALA A 118 11.07 -10.12 -6.24
CA ALA A 118 10.29 -9.42 -7.24
C ALA A 118 8.79 -9.66 -7.04
N PHE A 119 7.99 -8.60 -7.20
CA PHE A 119 6.56 -8.78 -7.48
C PHE A 119 6.40 -9.00 -9.00
N GLN A 120 5.85 -10.15 -9.37
CA GLN A 120 5.67 -10.55 -10.76
C GLN A 120 4.26 -11.09 -11.01
N LEU A 121 3.73 -10.79 -12.20
CA LEU A 121 2.57 -11.45 -12.77
C LEU A 121 3.07 -12.46 -13.81
N GLU A 122 2.96 -13.74 -13.46
CA GLU A 122 3.33 -14.82 -14.36
C GLU A 122 2.43 -14.83 -15.59
N ASN A 123 3.02 -15.18 -16.72
CA ASN A 123 2.34 -15.31 -17.99
C ASN A 123 2.20 -16.80 -18.30
N GLU A 124 1.00 -17.31 -18.11
CA GLU A 124 0.62 -18.68 -18.45
C GLU A 124 -0.25 -18.64 -19.70
N ASP A 125 0.16 -19.34 -20.76
CA ASP A 125 -0.57 -19.43 -22.04
C ASP A 125 -0.92 -18.07 -22.68
N GLY A 126 -0.05 -17.07 -22.50
CA GLY A 126 -0.25 -15.72 -23.05
C GLY A 126 -1.15 -14.83 -22.20
N GLN A 127 -1.56 -15.28 -21.00
CA GLN A 127 -2.38 -14.53 -20.07
C GLN A 127 -1.65 -14.28 -18.76
N HIS A 128 -1.70 -13.04 -18.29
CA HIS A 128 -1.21 -12.69 -16.97
C HIS A 128 -2.29 -12.95 -15.93
N LYS A 129 -1.92 -13.64 -14.84
CA LYS A 129 -2.76 -13.74 -13.66
C LYS A 129 -2.60 -12.47 -12.83
N ASP A 130 -3.71 -11.78 -12.59
CA ASP A 130 -3.76 -10.65 -11.68
C ASP A 130 -3.39 -11.10 -10.26
N ARG A 131 -2.77 -10.22 -9.47
CA ARG A 131 -2.35 -10.54 -8.08
C ARG A 131 -2.53 -9.33 -7.17
N ASP A 132 -2.87 -9.62 -5.93
CA ASP A 132 -2.91 -8.59 -4.89
C ASP A 132 -1.50 -8.28 -4.39
N LEU A 133 -1.27 -6.99 -4.14
CA LEU A 133 -0.10 -6.50 -3.45
C LEU A 133 -0.55 -5.66 -2.26
N HIS A 134 0.07 -5.90 -1.12
CA HIS A 134 -0.20 -5.26 0.15
C HIS A 134 0.99 -4.43 0.61
N ILE A 135 0.69 -3.31 1.27
CA ILE A 135 1.68 -2.48 1.97
C ILE A 135 1.17 -2.25 3.39
N ARG A 136 1.84 -2.86 4.35
CA ARG A 136 1.62 -2.59 5.77
C ARG A 136 2.47 -1.41 6.19
N VAL A 137 1.83 -0.41 6.79
CA VAL A 137 2.48 0.77 7.35
C VAL A 137 2.22 0.79 8.86
N GLU A 138 3.28 0.65 9.65
CA GLU A 138 3.22 0.57 11.11
C GLU A 138 4.08 1.67 11.74
N GLY A 139 3.43 2.58 12.47
CA GLY A 139 4.08 3.74 13.06
C GLY A 139 3.12 4.87 13.30
N ASP A 140 3.62 6.09 13.19
CA ASP A 140 2.84 7.32 13.31
C ASP A 140 3.03 8.22 12.07
N GLU A 141 2.36 9.36 12.09
CA GLU A 141 2.48 10.40 11.06
C GLU A 141 3.90 10.98 10.87
N GLN A 142 4.86 10.73 11.77
CA GLN A 142 6.24 11.22 11.71
C GLN A 142 7.22 10.17 11.22
N GLN A 143 7.00 8.90 11.55
CA GLN A 143 7.82 7.77 11.12
C GLN A 143 7.04 6.45 11.10
N ALA A 144 7.33 5.59 10.13
CA ALA A 144 6.75 4.26 10.05
C ALA A 144 7.69 3.23 9.40
N ASN A 145 7.51 1.97 9.78
CA ASN A 145 8.02 0.83 9.02
C ASN A 145 7.06 0.48 7.89
N LEU A 146 7.62 0.06 6.76
CA LEU A 146 6.89 -0.32 5.56
C LEU A 146 7.23 -1.76 5.19
N THR A 147 6.20 -2.59 5.00
CA THR A 147 6.35 -3.98 4.54
C THR A 147 5.46 -4.19 3.32
N LEU A 148 6.07 -4.48 2.17
CA LEU A 148 5.41 -4.74 0.89
C LEU A 148 5.39 -6.26 0.64
N TYR A 149 4.22 -6.86 0.47
CA TYR A 149 4.05 -8.32 0.32
C TYR A 149 2.82 -8.69 -0.51
N SER A 150 2.70 -9.95 -0.93
CA SER A 150 1.49 -10.45 -1.63
C SER A 150 0.69 -11.42 -0.77
N GLU A 151 1.29 -12.50 -0.29
CA GLU A 151 0.56 -13.56 0.42
C GLU A 151 0.71 -13.44 1.94
N SER A 152 1.90 -13.11 2.41
CA SER A 152 2.23 -13.00 3.83
C SER A 152 3.34 -11.98 4.04
N ASP A 153 3.28 -11.25 5.15
CA ASP A 153 4.31 -10.31 5.57
C ASP A 153 5.61 -11.00 6.05
N GLU A 154 5.57 -12.32 6.29
CA GLU A 154 6.76 -13.14 6.56
C GLU A 154 7.67 -13.31 5.33
N MET A 155 7.13 -13.14 4.12
CA MET A 155 7.87 -13.19 2.86
C MET A 155 7.70 -11.90 2.05
N PRO A 156 8.28 -10.77 2.51
CA PRO A 156 8.11 -9.51 1.83
C PRO A 156 8.82 -9.47 0.47
N HIS A 157 8.27 -8.70 -0.44
CA HIS A 157 8.95 -8.24 -1.66
C HIS A 157 9.92 -7.12 -1.34
N ALA A 158 9.55 -6.21 -0.45
CA ALA A 158 10.43 -5.15 0.02
C ALA A 158 10.06 -4.69 1.43
N ILE A 159 11.05 -4.19 2.16
CA ILE A 159 10.90 -3.55 3.46
C ILE A 159 11.62 -2.20 3.44
N GLY A 160 11.23 -1.30 4.33
CA GLY A 160 11.92 -0.03 4.52
C GLY A 160 11.33 0.80 5.64
N GLN A 161 11.88 2.00 5.82
CA GLN A 161 11.39 2.98 6.76
C GLN A 161 11.03 4.26 6.02
N ALA A 162 9.98 4.94 6.49
CA ALA A 162 9.66 6.29 6.07
C ALA A 162 9.66 7.24 7.25
N ARG A 163 10.01 8.50 6.98
CA ARG A 163 9.78 9.61 7.91
C ARG A 163 9.44 10.90 7.18
N VAL A 164 8.66 11.76 7.82
CA VAL A 164 8.42 13.12 7.35
C VAL A 164 9.72 13.92 7.46
N LEU A 165 10.04 14.69 6.40
CA LEU A 165 11.10 15.67 6.46
C LEU A 165 10.49 17.01 6.87
N ASN A 166 10.78 17.43 8.10
CA ASN A 166 10.46 18.79 8.51
C ASN A 166 11.30 19.77 7.69
N ALA A 167 10.66 20.82 7.16
CA ALA A 167 11.41 21.92 6.56
C ALA A 167 12.39 22.45 7.62
N PRO A 168 13.66 22.72 7.28
CA PRO A 168 14.54 23.42 8.20
C PRO A 168 13.87 24.74 8.59
N PRO A 169 13.98 25.18 9.85
CA PRO A 169 13.43 26.48 10.25
C PRO A 169 13.98 27.54 9.30
N SER A 170 13.10 28.35 8.74
CA SER A 170 13.49 29.47 7.89
C SER A 170 14.43 30.37 8.70
N LEU A 171 15.64 30.62 8.17
CA LEU A 171 16.62 31.53 8.76
C LEU A 171 16.12 32.98 8.76
#